data_AF-A0A3R9V402-F1
#
_entry.id   AF-A0A3R9V402-F1
#
_cell.length_a   1.000
_cell.length_b   1.000
_cell.length_c   1.000
_cell.angle_alpha   90.00
_cell.angle_beta   90.00
_cell.angle_gamma   90.00
#
_symmetry.space_group_name_H-M   'P 1'
#
loop_
_entity.id
_entity.type
_entity.pdbx_description
1 polymer ?
#
loop_
_entity_poly.entity_id
_entity_poly.type
_entity_poly.pdbx_seq_one_letter_code
_entity_poly.pdbx_strand_id
1 'polypeptide(L)'
;MSKQTVLGRVTQLAKANINALLDQAEDPQKMLDQLIRDYANNIADAEEAVAATIGNLRLMEQDHQEDVEAAKEWGGKALAASRKADGLRSGGQTAEADRFDNLAKVALGRQLQSEKEA
;
A
#
# COMPACT_ATOMS: atom_id res chain seq x y z
N MET A 1 -28.16 10.35 7.64
CA MET A 1 -27.62 10.41 6.25
C MET A 1 -26.72 9.21 6.04
N SER A 2 -27.29 8.07 5.61
CA SER A 2 -26.51 6.85 5.35
C SER A 2 -25.51 7.11 4.24
N LYS A 3 -24.22 6.85 4.48
CA LYS A 3 -23.18 6.94 3.45
C LYS A 3 -23.48 5.89 2.38
N GLN A 4 -24.13 6.32 1.31
CA GLN A 4 -24.48 5.46 0.20
C GLN A 4 -23.19 5.06 -0.51
N THR A 5 -22.90 3.75 -0.51
CA THR A 5 -21.72 3.19 -1.18
C THR A 5 -21.78 3.51 -2.68
N VAL A 6 -20.63 3.52 -3.35
CA VAL A 6 -20.56 3.74 -4.82
C VAL A 6 -21.49 2.75 -5.54
N LEU A 7 -21.47 1.49 -5.09
CA LEU A 7 -22.41 0.43 -5.49
C LEU A 7 -23.87 0.88 -5.31
N GLY A 8 -24.26 1.36 -4.13
CA GLY A 8 -25.63 1.80 -3.86
C GLY A 8 -26.10 2.98 -4.72
N ARG A 9 -25.20 3.85 -5.20
CA ARG A 9 -25.55 4.93 -6.15
C ARG A 9 -25.70 4.42 -7.58
N VAL A 10 -24.83 3.50 -8.00
CA VAL A 10 -24.92 2.84 -9.32
C VAL A 10 -26.23 2.06 -9.44
N THR A 11 -26.61 1.31 -8.40
CA THR A 11 -27.88 0.56 -8.38
C THR A 11 -29.11 1.46 -8.42
N GLN A 12 -29.05 2.65 -7.79
CA GLN A 12 -30.18 3.59 -7.80
C GLN A 12 -30.35 4.29 -9.16
N LEU A 13 -29.25 4.64 -9.82
CA LEU A 13 -29.26 5.17 -11.19
C LEU A 13 -29.74 4.12 -12.20
N ALA A 14 -29.34 2.86 -12.02
CA ALA A 14 -29.83 1.73 -12.81
C ALA A 14 -31.36 1.59 -12.72
N LYS A 15 -31.94 1.61 -11.51
CA LYS A 15 -33.39 1.50 -11.30
C LYS A 15 -34.22 2.56 -12.05
N ALA A 16 -33.74 3.80 -12.11
CA ALA A 16 -34.46 4.88 -12.79
C ALA A 16 -34.51 4.66 -14.32
N ASN A 17 -33.45 4.11 -14.92
CA ASN A 17 -33.41 3.76 -16.34
C ASN A 17 -34.18 2.47 -16.66
N ILE A 18 -34.24 1.51 -15.73
CA ILE A 18 -34.96 0.24 -15.93
C ILE A 18 -36.46 0.48 -16.15
N ASN A 19 -37.09 1.41 -15.42
CA ASN A 19 -38.52 1.70 -15.60
C ASN A 19 -38.83 2.23 -17.01
N ALA A 20 -37.99 3.11 -17.56
CA ALA A 20 -38.17 3.65 -18.91
C ALA A 20 -37.91 2.60 -20.01
N LEU A 21 -37.01 1.64 -19.75
CA LEU A 21 -36.76 0.50 -20.65
C LEU A 21 -37.87 -0.56 -20.56
N LEU A 22 -38.51 -0.73 -19.40
CA LEU A 22 -39.61 -1.66 -19.19
C LEU A 22 -40.83 -1.32 -20.05
N ASP A 23 -41.15 -0.02 -20.16
CA ASP A 23 -42.28 0.50 -20.94
C ASP A 23 -42.13 0.28 -22.46
N GLN A 24 -40.91 -0.02 -22.94
CA GLN A 24 -40.60 -0.25 -24.36
C GLN A 24 -40.23 -1.70 -24.69
N ALA A 25 -40.10 -2.57 -23.69
CA ALA A 25 -39.68 -3.96 -23.89
C ALA A 25 -40.86 -4.87 -24.25
N GLU A 26 -40.68 -5.68 -25.30
CA GLU A 26 -41.69 -6.65 -25.76
C GLU A 26 -41.86 -7.85 -24.78
N ASP A 27 -40.79 -8.22 -24.07
CA ASP A 27 -40.82 -9.17 -22.95
C ASP A 27 -40.00 -8.61 -21.75
N PRO A 28 -40.65 -7.92 -20.81
CA PRO A 28 -39.96 -7.26 -19.71
C PRO A 28 -39.36 -8.25 -18.69
N GLN A 29 -39.91 -9.46 -18.55
CA GLN A 29 -39.35 -10.45 -17.63
C GLN A 29 -38.00 -10.95 -18.14
N LYS A 30 -37.92 -11.31 -19.42
CA LYS A 30 -36.67 -11.76 -20.05
C LYS A 30 -35.59 -10.67 -20.03
N MET A 31 -35.99 -9.41 -20.20
CA MET A 31 -35.10 -8.26 -20.13
C MET A 31 -34.54 -8.07 -18.71
N LEU A 32 -35.39 -8.14 -17.68
CA LEU A 32 -34.96 -8.07 -16.28
C LEU A 32 -34.02 -9.22 -15.90
N ASP A 33 -34.31 -10.45 -16.35
CA ASP A 33 -33.44 -11.59 -16.12
C ASP A 33 -32.05 -11.39 -16.77
N GLN A 34 -32.00 -10.75 -17.93
CA GLN A 34 -30.73 -10.42 -18.58
C GLN A 34 -29.98 -9.33 -17.81
N LEU A 35 -30.66 -8.26 -17.39
CA LEU A 35 -30.04 -7.22 -16.57
C LEU A 35 -29.48 -7.76 -15.26
N ILE A 36 -30.20 -8.67 -14.60
CA ILE A 36 -29.73 -9.31 -13.37
C ILE A 36 -28.43 -10.08 -13.63
N ARG A 37 -28.36 -10.84 -14.74
CA ARG A 37 -27.13 -11.54 -15.14
C ARG A 37 -25.99 -10.58 -15.44
N ASP A 38 -26.25 -9.52 -16.20
CA ASP A 38 -25.24 -8.53 -16.57
C ASP A 38 -24.71 -7.78 -15.33
N TYR A 39 -25.59 -7.42 -14.39
CA TYR A 39 -25.17 -6.83 -13.12
C TYR A 39 -24.41 -7.82 -12.23
N ALA A 40 -24.80 -9.09 -12.20
CA ALA A 40 -24.05 -10.10 -11.46
C ALA A 40 -22.62 -10.26 -12.00
N ASN A 41 -22.46 -10.28 -13.33
CA ASN A 41 -21.13 -10.32 -13.98
C ASN A 41 -20.32 -9.05 -13.66
N ASN A 42 -20.92 -7.85 -13.80
CA ASN A 42 -20.24 -6.60 -13.48
C ASN A 42 -19.83 -6.51 -12.00
N ILE A 43 -20.62 -7.08 -11.09
CA ILE A 43 -20.26 -7.17 -9.67
C ILE A 43 -19.04 -8.09 -9.49
N ALA A 44 -19.02 -9.26 -10.13
CA ALA A 44 -17.89 -10.17 -10.06
C ALA A 44 -16.59 -9.52 -10.58
N ASP A 45 -16.66 -8.82 -11.71
CA ASP A 45 -15.52 -8.08 -12.28
C ASP A 45 -15.02 -6.98 -11.33
N ALA A 46 -15.95 -6.26 -10.69
CA ALA A 46 -15.61 -5.23 -9.72
C ALA A 46 -14.98 -5.82 -8.44
N GLU A 47 -15.48 -6.97 -7.96
CA GLU A 47 -14.91 -7.69 -6.82
C GLU A 47 -13.47 -8.16 -7.11
N GLU A 48 -13.21 -8.67 -8.32
CA GLU A 48 -11.87 -9.06 -8.75
C GLU A 48 -10.91 -7.85 -8.79
N ALA A 49 -11.34 -6.73 -9.35
CA ALA A 49 -10.54 -5.50 -9.38
C ALA A 49 -10.22 -4.97 -7.97
N VAL A 50 -11.20 -5.03 -7.06
CA VAL A 50 -11.00 -4.66 -5.64
C VAL A 50 -10.03 -5.63 -4.97
N ALA A 51 -10.16 -6.94 -5.19
CA ALA A 51 -9.26 -7.94 -4.63
C ALA A 51 -7.81 -7.73 -5.09
N ALA A 52 -7.60 -7.45 -6.38
CA ALA A 52 -6.28 -7.11 -6.92
C ALA A 52 -5.69 -5.85 -6.27
N THR A 53 -6.52 -4.81 -6.10
CA THR A 53 -6.11 -3.55 -5.45
C THR A 53 -5.72 -3.77 -3.98
N ILE A 54 -6.49 -4.57 -3.24
CA ILE A 54 -6.17 -4.96 -1.85
C ILE A 54 -4.87 -5.77 -1.80
N GLY A 55 -4.68 -6.70 -2.73
CA GLY A 55 -3.43 -7.49 -2.83
C GLY A 55 -2.21 -6.60 -3.03
N ASN A 56 -2.29 -5.64 -3.96
CA ASN A 56 -1.21 -4.67 -4.20
C ASN A 56 -0.95 -3.79 -2.98
N LEU A 57 -2.00 -3.31 -2.31
CA LEU A 57 -1.86 -2.52 -1.08
C LEU A 57 -1.13 -3.32 0.00
N ARG A 58 -1.49 -4.59 0.20
CA ARG A 58 -0.85 -5.44 1.21
C ARG A 58 0.64 -5.66 0.91
N LEU A 59 1.01 -5.79 -0.36
CA LEU A 59 2.41 -5.90 -0.76
C LEU A 59 3.17 -4.59 -0.46
N MET A 60 2.59 -3.44 -0.82
CA MET A 60 3.16 -2.12 -0.51
C MET A 60 3.31 -1.88 1.01
N GLU A 61 2.33 -2.30 1.81
CA GLU A 61 2.41 -2.21 3.27
C GLU A 61 3.53 -3.11 3.84
N GLN A 62 3.73 -4.29 3.25
CA GLN A 62 4.84 -5.17 3.63
C GLN A 62 6.19 -4.55 3.25
N ASP A 63 6.35 -4.05 2.03
CA ASP A 63 7.58 -3.38 1.57
C ASP A 63 7.92 -2.18 2.48
N HIS A 64 6.92 -1.35 2.79
CA HIS A 64 7.08 -0.23 3.73
C HIS A 64 7.53 -0.68 5.12
N GLN A 65 6.93 -1.76 5.65
CA GLN A 65 7.32 -2.32 6.94
C GLN A 65 8.77 -2.81 6.93
N GLU A 66 9.21 -3.46 5.86
CA GLU A 66 10.59 -3.93 5.67
C GLU A 66 11.57 -2.75 5.62
N ASP A 67 11.23 -1.67 4.92
CA ASP A 67 12.07 -0.46 4.83
C ASP A 67 12.19 0.26 6.18
N VAL A 68 11.10 0.36 6.95
CA VAL A 68 11.12 0.93 8.30
C VAL A 68 12.00 0.10 9.23
N GLU A 69 11.93 -1.23 9.14
CA GLU A 69 12.78 -2.12 9.93
C GLU A 69 14.25 -2.01 9.53
N ALA A 70 14.53 -1.95 8.23
CA ALA A 70 15.89 -1.76 7.70
C ALA A 70 16.47 -0.42 8.15
N ALA A 71 15.71 0.67 8.08
CA ALA A 71 16.11 1.99 8.56
C ALA A 71 16.52 1.94 10.04
N LYS A 72 15.69 1.30 10.88
CA LYS A 72 15.97 1.13 12.31
C LYS A 72 17.23 0.30 12.57
N GLU A 73 17.41 -0.80 11.82
CA GLU A 73 18.59 -1.65 11.95
C GLU A 73 19.88 -0.89 11.58
N TRP A 74 19.87 -0.17 10.45
CA TRP A 74 21.00 0.63 10.00
C TRP A 74 21.32 1.77 10.95
N GLY A 75 20.31 2.44 11.50
CA GLY A 75 20.50 3.45 12.54
C GLY A 75 21.12 2.89 13.81
N GLY A 76 20.71 1.69 14.23
CA GLY A 76 21.33 0.97 15.34
C GLY A 76 22.80 0.65 15.08
N LYS A 77 23.15 0.17 13.88
CA LYS A 77 24.53 -0.10 13.46
C LYS A 77 25.36 1.19 13.42
N ALA A 78 24.80 2.28 12.91
CA ALA A 78 25.46 3.59 12.88
C ALA A 78 25.79 4.08 14.30
N LEU A 79 24.83 4.01 15.21
CA LEU A 79 25.02 4.41 16.61
C LEU A 79 26.09 3.55 17.30
N ALA A 80 26.07 2.24 17.09
CA ALA A 80 27.06 1.34 17.66
C ALA A 80 28.48 1.62 17.13
N ALA A 81 28.61 1.85 15.82
CA ALA A 81 29.89 2.19 15.19
C ALA A 81 30.42 3.54 15.69
N SER A 82 29.56 4.56 15.78
CA SER A 82 29.93 5.88 16.31
C SER A 82 30.39 5.81 17.77
N ARG A 83 29.65 5.11 18.65
CA ARG A 83 30.09 4.89 20.05
C ARG A 83 31.43 4.17 20.15
N LYS A 84 31.68 3.20 19.26
CA LYS A 84 32.97 2.50 19.20
C LYS A 84 34.10 3.43 18.76
N ALA A 85 33.86 4.28 17.77
CA ALA A 85 34.82 5.30 17.33
C ALA A 85 35.19 6.26 18.46
N ASP A 86 34.20 6.76 19.20
CA ASP A 86 34.44 7.67 20.34
C ASP A 86 35.28 7.02 21.45
N GLY A 87 35.00 5.74 21.75
CA GLY A 87 35.80 4.98 22.71
C GLY A 87 37.25 4.78 22.26
N LEU A 88 37.47 4.46 20.98
CA LEU A 88 38.81 4.30 20.40
C LEU A 88 39.58 5.61 20.39
N ARG A 89 38.92 6.72 20.03
CA ARG A 89 39.50 8.06 20.04
C ARG A 89 39.92 8.49 21.43
N SER A 90 39.07 8.25 22.42
CA SER A 90 39.37 8.52 23.84
C SER A 90 40.55 7.68 24.35
N GLY A 91 40.74 6.48 23.80
CA GLY A 91 41.88 5.60 24.07
C GLY A 91 43.14 5.88 23.24
N GLY A 92 43.18 6.97 22.45
CA GLY A 92 44.32 7.36 21.63
C GLY A 92 44.48 6.58 20.31
N GLN A 93 43.56 5.69 19.97
CA GLN A 93 43.55 4.91 18.73
C GLN A 93 42.80 5.66 17.62
N THR A 94 43.39 6.75 17.14
CA THR A 94 42.74 7.68 16.20
C THR A 94 42.48 7.04 14.83
N ALA A 95 43.41 6.26 14.31
CA ALA A 95 43.26 5.61 13.00
C ALA A 95 42.12 4.57 12.98
N GLU A 96 41.98 3.75 14.03
CA GLU A 96 40.85 2.83 14.15
C GLU A 96 39.53 3.57 14.38
N ALA A 97 39.54 4.67 15.15
CA ALA A 97 38.34 5.49 15.35
C ALA A 97 37.79 6.02 14.02
N ASP A 98 38.66 6.54 13.14
CA ASP A 98 38.26 7.06 11.83
C ASP A 98 37.66 5.98 10.93
N ARG A 99 38.12 4.73 11.04
CA ARG A 99 37.51 3.60 10.33
C ARG A 99 36.07 3.35 10.79
N PHE A 100 35.83 3.37 12.10
CA PHE A 100 34.48 3.18 12.65
C PHE A 100 33.55 4.35 12.33
N ASP A 101 34.06 5.58 12.28
CA ASP A 101 33.28 6.73 11.81
C ASP A 101 32.86 6.60 10.34
N ASN A 102 33.74 6.08 9.49
CA ASN A 102 33.38 5.80 8.10
C ASN A 102 32.31 4.70 8.00
N LEU A 103 32.37 3.66 8.85
CA LEU A 103 31.30 2.67 8.93
C LEU A 103 29.98 3.29 9.40
N ALA A 104 30.02 4.19 10.39
CA ALA A 104 28.85 4.90 10.86
C ALA A 104 28.21 5.76 9.76
N LYS A 105 29.01 6.47 8.95
CA LYS A 105 28.54 7.25 7.79
C LYS A 105 27.87 6.36 6.74
N VAL A 106 28.46 5.21 6.41
CA VAL A 106 27.86 4.27 5.46
C VAL A 106 26.53 3.73 5.99
N ALA A 107 26.47 3.37 7.28
CA ALA A 107 25.25 2.89 7.91
C ALA A 107 24.16 3.97 7.93
N LEU A 108 24.49 5.23 8.25
CA LEU A 108 23.57 6.36 8.15
C LEU A 108 23.07 6.59 6.72
N GLY A 109 23.95 6.46 5.73
CA GLY A 109 23.55 6.55 4.32
C GLY A 109 22.51 5.48 3.94
N ARG A 110 22.66 4.26 4.45
CA ARG A 110 21.69 3.18 4.25
C ARG A 110 20.38 3.40 5.01
N GLN A 111 20.46 3.88 6.26
CA GLN A 111 19.27 4.28 7.02
C GLN A 111 18.46 5.32 6.24
N LEU A 112 19.11 6.39 5.77
CA LEU A 112 18.46 7.48 5.03
C LEU A 112 17.87 7.01 3.70
N GLN A 113 18.45 5.97 3.08
CA GLN A 113 17.90 5.39 1.86
C GLN A 113 16.61 4.64 2.18
N SER A 114 16.62 3.74 3.18
CA SER A 114 15.42 3.02 3.60
C SER A 114 14.31 3.95 4.12
N GLU A 115 14.66 5.05 4.82
CA GLU A 115 13.67 6.07 5.23
C GLU A 115 13.03 6.84 4.06
N LYS A 116 13.66 6.85 2.88
CA LYS A 116 13.08 7.45 1.66
C LYS A 116 12.23 6.46 0.86
N GLU A 117 12.49 5.17 1.03
CA GLU A 117 11.81 4.08 0.34
C GLU A 117 10.52 3.68 1.09
N ALA A 118 10.51 3.85 2.42
CA ALA A 118 9.31 3.81 3.28
C ALA A 118 8.35 4.98 3.00
#